data_AF-R5MFG9-F1
#
_entry.id   AF-R5MFG9-F1
#
_cell.length_a   1.000
_cell.length_b   1.000
_cell.length_c   1.000
_cell.angle_alpha   90.00
_cell.angle_beta   90.00
_cell.angle_gamma   90.00
#
_symmetry.space_group_name_H-M   'P 1'
#
loop_
_entity.id
_entity.type
_entity.pdbx_description
1 polymer ?
#
loop_
_entity_poly.entity_id
_entity_poly.type
_entity_poly.pdbx_seq_one_letter_code
_entity_poly.pdbx_strand_id
1 'polypeptide(L)'
;MTSIFTDEDTIKLINHIISKINFYSNSYLLINNLDFLDYQADKFFDIFLYYDKTYQDAKKKGLTKISKDNNYTQISIEEMYNLTQEFLNFYHINLNISNLVKDKKIIINNIKEKLENKEITEEEYNNLRFNARCNKGLIYFNYCGDIIDCIVFLHEITHLHNEPLDFKTHRTEINDFITESIAYAEEFIFLDFLKAKGYEDDYNNYLCDIFYNCLVLSDRVYYVNKILYVYKEKGNIFKDSYTSIFKNHKNYEQAIKELYKLIISKNSYIELIWTFLGYISGLYLYIMYLEDHNYFKIVEELNEAITNEKCTWQNIFRILKVNKPEELFKIMFEKIDYFVKNETLKLKQSR
;
A
#
# COMPACT_ATOMS: atom_id res chain seq x y z
N MET A 1 -19.16 17.44 -20.16
CA MET A 1 -17.82 17.78 -19.64
C MET A 1 -17.01 18.27 -20.82
N THR A 2 -16.73 19.57 -20.83
CA THR A 2 -16.00 20.29 -21.88
C THR A 2 -14.53 19.86 -21.90
N SER A 3 -13.98 19.66 -23.09
CA SER A 3 -12.57 19.35 -23.37
C SER A 3 -11.64 20.37 -22.69
N ILE A 4 -10.95 19.97 -21.62
CA ILE A 4 -10.20 20.88 -20.71
C ILE A 4 -8.82 21.27 -21.27
N PHE A 5 -8.33 20.65 -22.33
CA PHE A 5 -6.95 20.89 -22.78
C PHE A 5 -6.88 21.19 -24.27
N THR A 6 -6.30 22.36 -24.60
CA THR A 6 -5.77 22.63 -25.93
C THR A 6 -4.43 21.93 -26.11
N ASP A 7 -3.99 21.70 -27.35
CA ASP A 7 -2.69 21.08 -27.62
C ASP A 7 -1.53 21.86 -26.99
N GLU A 8 -1.65 23.19 -26.88
CA GLU A 8 -0.61 24.05 -26.32
C GLU A 8 -0.52 23.95 -24.78
N ASP A 9 -1.67 23.87 -24.10
CA ASP A 9 -1.72 23.63 -22.64
C ASP A 9 -1.21 22.23 -22.29
N THR A 10 -1.53 21.26 -23.15
CA THR A 10 -1.03 19.89 -23.05
C THR A 10 0.49 19.87 -23.20
N ILE A 11 1.06 20.60 -24.16
CA ILE A 11 2.52 20.67 -24.36
C ILE A 11 3.24 21.38 -23.21
N LYS A 12 2.70 22.49 -22.69
CA LYS A 12 3.28 23.19 -21.52
C LYS A 12 3.23 22.31 -20.27
N LEU A 13 2.12 21.60 -20.07
CA LEU A 13 1.96 20.63 -19.00
C LEU A 13 2.95 19.47 -19.17
N ILE A 14 3.05 18.88 -20.37
CA ILE A 14 4.01 17.82 -20.70
C ILE A 14 5.45 18.26 -20.39
N ASN A 15 5.86 19.46 -20.81
CA ASN A 15 7.20 19.97 -20.56
C ASN A 15 7.46 20.23 -19.07
N HIS A 16 6.46 20.70 -18.33
CA HIS A 16 6.52 20.83 -16.88
C HIS A 16 6.70 19.47 -16.19
N ILE A 17 5.93 18.46 -16.63
CA ILE A 17 5.98 17.08 -16.14
C ILE A 17 7.34 16.47 -16.43
N ILE A 18 7.85 16.62 -17.65
CA ILE A 18 9.19 16.19 -18.06
C ILE A 18 10.27 16.83 -17.17
N SER A 19 10.15 18.12 -16.86
CA SER A 19 11.09 18.79 -15.96
C SER A 19 11.08 18.21 -14.54
N LYS A 20 9.90 17.78 -14.05
CA LYS A 20 9.73 17.15 -12.75
C LYS A 20 10.18 15.69 -12.74
N ILE A 21 9.92 14.94 -13.80
CA ILE A 21 10.46 13.59 -13.99
C ILE A 21 11.97 13.67 -14.04
N ASN A 22 12.57 14.60 -14.79
CA ASN A 22 14.03 14.81 -14.83
C ASN A 22 14.60 15.19 -13.45
N PHE A 23 13.84 15.90 -12.63
CA PHE A 23 14.22 16.20 -11.25
C PHE A 23 14.21 14.93 -10.37
N TYR A 24 13.19 14.07 -10.50
CA TYR A 24 13.09 12.81 -9.73
C TYR A 24 13.95 11.66 -10.29
N SER A 25 14.22 11.63 -11.59
CA SER A 25 15.13 10.67 -12.23
C SER A 25 16.59 11.00 -11.93
N ASN A 26 16.89 12.23 -11.53
CA ASN A 26 18.21 12.61 -10.99
C ASN A 26 18.39 12.27 -9.51
N SER A 27 17.36 11.71 -8.84
CA SER A 27 17.56 11.00 -7.58
C SER A 27 18.34 9.72 -7.89
N TYR A 28 19.52 9.56 -7.29
CA TYR A 28 20.48 8.47 -7.51
C TYR A 28 19.88 7.04 -7.46
N LEU A 29 18.67 6.87 -6.92
CA LEU A 29 17.93 5.61 -6.78
C LEU A 29 17.12 5.17 -8.01
N LEU A 30 16.74 6.07 -8.92
CA LEU A 30 15.95 5.74 -10.11
C LEU A 30 16.80 5.23 -11.28
N ILE A 31 18.00 5.78 -11.48
CA ILE A 31 18.87 5.47 -12.63
C ILE A 31 19.33 4.00 -12.62
N ASN A 32 19.58 3.42 -11.44
CA ASN A 32 20.08 2.05 -11.31
C ASN A 32 18.97 0.98 -11.18
N ASN A 33 17.69 1.37 -11.18
CA ASN A 33 16.55 0.46 -11.04
C ASN A 33 15.56 0.53 -12.22
N LEU A 34 15.87 1.27 -13.29
CA LEU A 34 15.00 1.33 -14.48
C LEU A 34 14.92 -0.01 -15.22
N ASP A 35 16.00 -0.79 -15.27
CA ASP A 35 15.98 -2.14 -15.83
C ASP A 35 15.21 -3.12 -14.91
N PHE A 36 15.26 -2.87 -13.60
CA PHE A 36 14.45 -3.57 -12.60
C PHE A 36 12.96 -3.22 -12.74
N LEU A 37 12.60 -1.97 -13.04
CA LEU A 37 11.21 -1.55 -13.28
C LEU A 37 10.68 -2.01 -14.65
N ASP A 38 11.51 -2.03 -15.70
CA ASP A 38 11.12 -2.45 -17.06
C ASP A 38 10.90 -3.96 -17.19
N TYR A 39 11.78 -4.79 -16.64
CA TYR A 39 11.60 -6.26 -16.62
C TYR A 39 10.36 -6.67 -15.81
N GLN A 40 10.07 -5.91 -14.75
CA GLN A 40 8.98 -6.21 -13.85
C GLN A 40 7.65 -5.62 -14.32
N ALA A 41 7.61 -4.53 -15.09
CA ALA A 41 6.37 -3.92 -15.55
C ALA A 41 5.46 -4.89 -16.34
N ASP A 42 6.04 -5.76 -17.17
CA ASP A 42 5.30 -6.81 -17.91
C ASP A 42 4.83 -7.96 -17.00
N LYS A 43 5.57 -8.30 -15.95
CA LYS A 43 5.18 -9.34 -14.95
C LYS A 43 4.20 -8.80 -13.90
N PHE A 44 4.33 -7.53 -13.53
CA PHE A 44 3.35 -6.76 -12.77
C PHE A 44 2.03 -6.65 -13.53
N PHE A 45 2.08 -6.57 -14.86
CA PHE A 45 0.89 -6.60 -15.70
C PHE A 45 0.12 -7.93 -15.63
N ASP A 46 0.79 -9.08 -15.50
CA ASP A 46 0.14 -10.39 -15.34
C ASP A 46 -0.57 -10.55 -13.98
N ILE A 47 0.05 -10.08 -12.90
CA ILE A 47 -0.56 -10.01 -11.55
C ILE A 47 -1.76 -9.06 -11.57
N PHE A 48 -1.59 -7.92 -12.24
CA PHE A 48 -2.64 -6.94 -12.45
C PHE A 48 -3.83 -7.49 -13.27
N LEU A 49 -3.60 -8.27 -14.33
CA LEU A 49 -4.67 -8.95 -15.09
C LEU A 49 -5.37 -10.03 -14.25
N TYR A 50 -4.63 -10.67 -13.37
CA TYR A 50 -5.17 -11.66 -12.44
C TYR A 50 -6.06 -11.01 -11.37
N TYR A 51 -5.61 -9.89 -10.80
CA TYR A 51 -6.41 -9.03 -9.95
C TYR A 51 -7.60 -8.42 -10.71
N ASP A 52 -7.46 -8.06 -12.00
CA ASP A 52 -8.58 -7.62 -12.85
C ASP A 52 -9.65 -8.72 -12.97
N LYS A 53 -9.29 -10.01 -13.06
CA LYS A 53 -10.29 -11.09 -13.04
C LYS A 53 -11.02 -11.20 -11.69
N THR A 54 -10.29 -11.13 -10.58
CA THR A 54 -10.88 -11.09 -9.23
C THR A 54 -11.72 -9.82 -9.02
N TYR A 55 -11.30 -8.70 -9.59
CA TYR A 55 -12.02 -7.43 -9.65
C TYR A 55 -13.28 -7.52 -10.49
N GLN A 56 -13.24 -8.12 -11.67
CA GLN A 56 -14.43 -8.35 -12.49
C GLN A 56 -15.41 -9.26 -11.77
N ASP A 57 -14.93 -10.24 -11.01
CA ASP A 57 -15.78 -11.13 -10.21
C ASP A 57 -16.33 -10.44 -8.95
N ALA A 58 -15.54 -9.61 -8.27
CA ALA A 58 -15.98 -8.72 -7.18
C ALA A 58 -17.00 -7.69 -7.69
N LYS A 59 -16.78 -7.15 -8.88
CA LYS A 59 -17.64 -6.20 -9.58
C LYS A 59 -18.96 -6.81 -10.01
N LYS A 60 -18.94 -8.03 -10.55
CA LYS A 60 -20.16 -8.82 -10.81
C LYS A 60 -20.94 -9.12 -9.54
N LYS A 61 -20.26 -9.17 -8.38
CA LYS A 61 -20.85 -9.34 -7.04
C LYS A 61 -21.23 -8.02 -6.36
N GLY A 62 -21.06 -6.87 -7.01
CA GLY A 62 -21.42 -5.54 -6.47
C GLY A 62 -20.39 -4.92 -5.52
N LEU A 63 -19.21 -5.51 -5.36
CA LEU A 63 -18.14 -5.09 -4.43
C LEU A 63 -17.22 -4.00 -5.02
N THR A 64 -17.75 -3.13 -5.89
CA THR A 64 -16.96 -2.08 -6.61
C THR A 64 -16.83 -0.76 -5.88
N LYS A 65 -17.20 -0.72 -4.62
CA LYS A 65 -17.18 0.49 -3.82
C LYS A 65 -16.50 0.09 -2.52
N ILE A 66 -15.57 0.93 -2.03
CA ILE A 66 -15.44 1.09 -0.58
C ILE A 66 -16.87 1.27 -0.13
N SER A 67 -17.39 0.30 0.59
CA SER A 67 -18.75 0.38 1.02
C SER A 67 -18.75 1.49 2.07
N LYS A 68 -19.10 2.69 1.61
CA LYS A 68 -19.52 3.80 2.46
C LYS A 68 -20.69 3.38 3.37
N ASP A 69 -21.25 2.20 3.12
CA ASP A 69 -22.38 1.56 3.78
C ASP A 69 -21.97 0.28 4.57
N ASN A 70 -20.67 -0.05 4.73
CA ASN A 70 -20.26 -1.21 5.53
C ASN A 70 -20.43 -0.83 6.99
N ASN A 71 -21.44 -1.43 7.62
CA ASN A 71 -21.63 -1.37 9.07
C ASN A 71 -20.54 -2.22 9.72
N TYR A 72 -19.37 -1.62 9.90
CA TYR A 72 -18.32 -2.20 10.72
C TYR A 72 -18.74 -2.20 12.18
N THR A 73 -18.32 -3.23 12.91
CA THR A 73 -18.55 -3.30 14.35
C THR A 73 -17.99 -2.05 15.02
N GLN A 74 -18.83 -1.38 15.80
CA GLN A 74 -18.42 -0.18 16.52
C GLN A 74 -17.52 -0.55 17.68
N ILE A 75 -16.47 0.24 17.88
CA ILE A 75 -15.51 0.05 18.97
C ILE A 75 -15.23 1.40 19.62
N SER A 76 -14.82 1.40 20.90
CA SER A 76 -14.27 2.56 21.59
C SER A 76 -12.74 2.67 21.39
N ILE A 77 -12.17 3.85 21.68
CA ILE A 77 -10.70 4.03 21.68
C ILE A 77 -10.01 3.07 22.65
N GLU A 78 -10.62 2.82 23.82
CA GLU A 78 -10.06 1.92 24.83
C GLU A 78 -10.04 0.46 24.32
N GLU A 79 -11.13 -0.01 23.73
CA GLU A 79 -11.21 -1.33 23.14
C GLU A 79 -10.24 -1.49 21.95
N MET A 80 -10.09 -0.46 21.12
CA MET A 80 -9.09 -0.43 20.03
C MET A 80 -7.67 -0.63 20.58
N TYR A 81 -7.29 0.10 21.63
CA TYR A 81 -6.00 -0.07 22.28
C TYR A 81 -5.85 -1.47 22.89
N ASN A 82 -6.89 -2.00 23.54
CA ASN A 82 -6.83 -3.30 24.18
C ASN A 82 -6.69 -4.45 23.16
N LEU A 83 -7.45 -4.43 22.07
CA LEU A 83 -7.34 -5.43 21.00
C LEU A 83 -5.98 -5.38 20.32
N THR A 84 -5.48 -4.18 20.03
CA THR A 84 -4.15 -4.02 19.43
C THR A 84 -3.06 -4.52 20.39
N GLN A 85 -3.15 -4.18 21.69
CA GLN A 85 -2.20 -4.67 22.70
C GLN A 85 -2.25 -6.19 22.85
N GLU A 86 -3.44 -6.79 22.77
CA GLU A 86 -3.61 -8.23 22.84
C GLU A 86 -2.88 -8.94 21.69
N PHE A 87 -3.02 -8.42 20.47
CA PHE A 87 -2.27 -8.93 19.32
C PHE A 87 -0.76 -8.81 19.50
N LEU A 88 -0.26 -7.63 19.92
CA LEU A 88 1.17 -7.43 20.17
C LEU A 88 1.70 -8.44 21.19
N ASN A 89 0.94 -8.68 22.27
CA ASN A 89 1.30 -9.66 23.28
C ASN A 89 1.27 -11.10 22.76
N PHE A 90 0.26 -11.45 21.95
CA PHE A 90 0.11 -12.78 21.36
C PHE A 90 1.31 -13.16 20.49
N TYR A 91 1.84 -12.20 19.73
CA TYR A 91 3.01 -12.37 18.88
C TYR A 91 4.33 -11.92 19.54
N HIS A 92 4.33 -11.69 20.86
CA HIS A 92 5.51 -11.31 21.64
C HIS A 92 6.25 -10.04 21.14
N ILE A 93 5.53 -9.13 20.47
CA ILE A 93 6.07 -7.82 20.07
C ILE A 93 6.21 -6.95 21.32
N ASN A 94 7.44 -6.51 21.61
CA ASN A 94 7.76 -5.72 22.80
C ASN A 94 7.39 -4.24 22.65
N LEU A 95 6.09 -3.95 22.57
CA LEU A 95 5.51 -2.62 22.55
C LEU A 95 4.34 -2.50 23.52
N ASN A 96 4.28 -1.39 24.24
CA ASN A 96 3.22 -1.11 25.21
C ASN A 96 2.47 0.17 24.83
N ILE A 97 1.24 0.00 24.35
CA ILE A 97 0.38 1.08 23.86
C ILE A 97 0.07 2.08 24.98
N SER A 98 -0.20 1.63 26.20
CA SER A 98 -0.47 2.52 27.34
C SER A 98 0.70 3.46 27.63
N ASN A 99 1.93 2.97 27.52
CA ASN A 99 3.13 3.80 27.64
C ASN A 99 3.23 4.81 26.50
N LEU A 100 2.98 4.40 25.25
CA LEU A 100 2.98 5.30 24.09
C LEU A 100 1.95 6.44 24.23
N VAL A 101 0.76 6.13 24.75
CA VAL A 101 -0.27 7.14 25.04
C VAL A 101 0.19 8.08 26.15
N LYS A 102 0.73 7.55 27.25
CA LYS A 102 1.25 8.35 28.38
C LYS A 102 2.37 9.29 27.95
N ASP A 103 3.25 8.81 27.07
CA ASP A 103 4.38 9.56 26.51
C ASP A 103 3.95 10.53 25.40
N LYS A 104 2.64 10.62 25.11
CA LYS A 104 2.04 11.48 24.08
C LYS A 104 2.59 11.21 22.67
N LYS A 105 2.95 9.95 22.40
CA LYS A 105 3.35 9.49 21.07
C LYS A 105 2.17 9.20 20.16
N ILE A 106 0.96 9.09 20.71
CA ILE A 106 -0.27 8.86 19.95
C ILE A 106 -1.18 10.06 20.13
N ILE A 107 -1.57 10.68 19.01
CA ILE A 107 -2.49 11.80 18.95
C ILE A 107 -3.74 11.34 18.20
N ILE A 108 -4.82 11.11 18.94
CA ILE A 108 -6.12 10.75 18.38
C ILE A 108 -6.89 12.00 18.00
N ASN A 109 -7.31 12.08 16.74
CA ASN A 109 -8.30 13.02 16.25
C ASN A 109 -9.63 12.26 16.07
N ASN A 110 -10.57 12.46 16.99
CA ASN A 110 -11.87 11.79 16.96
C ASN A 110 -12.77 12.42 15.88
N ILE A 111 -12.68 11.93 14.64
CA ILE A 111 -13.44 12.49 13.52
C ILE A 111 -14.92 12.08 13.56
N LYS A 112 -15.25 10.97 14.25
CA LYS A 112 -16.64 10.56 14.49
C LYS A 112 -17.38 11.59 15.35
N GLU A 113 -16.80 11.98 16.47
CA GLU A 113 -17.38 13.01 17.34
C GLU A 113 -17.53 14.36 16.62
N LYS A 114 -16.56 14.73 15.78
CA LYS A 114 -16.66 15.93 14.94
C LYS A 114 -17.83 15.88 13.96
N LEU A 115 -18.09 14.71 13.36
CA LEU A 115 -19.26 14.51 12.50
C LEU A 115 -20.57 14.60 13.30
N GLU A 116 -20.65 13.95 14.45
CA GLU A 116 -21.83 13.96 15.34
C GLU A 116 -22.15 15.39 15.83
N ASN A 117 -21.12 16.17 16.13
CA ASN A 117 -21.22 17.58 16.52
C ASN A 117 -21.41 18.53 15.33
N LYS A 118 -21.46 18.03 14.09
CA LYS A 118 -21.60 18.79 12.83
C LYS A 118 -20.48 19.81 12.59
N GLU A 119 -19.28 19.54 13.11
CA GLU A 119 -18.08 20.35 12.85
C GLU A 119 -17.48 20.06 11.47
N ILE A 120 -17.75 18.87 10.93
CA ILE A 120 -17.36 18.44 9.58
C ILE A 120 -18.57 17.87 8.84
N THR A 121 -18.50 17.87 7.52
CA THR A 121 -19.47 17.23 6.63
C THR A 121 -19.23 15.73 6.49
N GLU A 122 -20.24 14.99 6.01
CA GLU A 122 -20.11 13.57 5.68
C GLU A 122 -19.07 13.31 4.56
N GLU A 123 -18.93 14.25 3.62
CA GLU A 123 -17.89 14.18 2.59
C GLU A 123 -16.49 14.31 3.21
N GLU A 124 -16.30 15.27 4.12
CA GLU A 124 -15.03 15.44 4.85
C GLU A 124 -14.72 14.23 5.72
N TYR A 125 -15.70 13.70 6.45
CA TYR A 125 -15.54 12.47 7.24
C TYR A 125 -15.04 11.32 6.36
N ASN A 126 -15.68 11.08 5.22
CA ASN A 126 -15.28 10.02 4.30
C ASN A 126 -13.86 10.20 3.74
N ASN A 127 -13.40 11.45 3.57
CA ASN A 127 -12.04 11.75 3.11
C ASN A 127 -10.98 11.66 4.23
N LEU A 128 -11.40 11.79 5.48
CA LEU A 128 -10.53 11.72 6.67
C LEU A 128 -10.47 10.31 7.28
N ARG A 129 -11.44 9.46 6.95
CA ARG A 129 -11.50 8.05 7.39
C ARG A 129 -10.25 7.30 6.95
N PHE A 130 -9.72 6.47 7.84
CA PHE A 130 -8.49 5.69 7.63
C PHE A 130 -7.22 6.52 7.40
N ASN A 131 -7.28 7.84 7.58
CA ASN A 131 -6.11 8.69 7.47
C ASN A 131 -5.35 8.67 8.80
N ALA A 132 -4.23 8.00 8.79
CA ALA A 132 -3.27 7.99 9.86
C ALA A 132 -1.86 8.19 9.30
N ARG A 133 -0.94 8.61 10.17
CA ARG A 133 0.48 8.73 9.82
C ARG A 133 1.36 8.66 11.05
N CYS A 134 2.46 7.95 10.93
CA CYS A 134 3.61 8.06 11.80
C CYS A 134 4.62 9.05 11.22
N ASN A 135 5.08 9.99 12.04
CA ASN A 135 6.13 10.93 11.63
C ASN A 135 6.94 11.37 12.86
N LYS A 136 8.23 11.06 12.87
CA LYS A 136 9.20 11.48 13.90
C LYS A 136 8.75 11.09 15.31
N GLY A 137 8.31 9.85 15.46
CA GLY A 137 8.01 9.23 16.74
C GLY A 137 6.60 9.52 17.23
N LEU A 138 5.77 10.11 16.37
CA LEU A 138 4.41 10.52 16.66
C LEU A 138 3.44 9.92 15.65
N ILE A 139 2.42 9.24 16.17
CA ILE A 139 1.28 8.77 15.40
C ILE A 139 0.17 9.82 15.49
N TYR A 140 -0.27 10.31 14.34
CA TYR A 140 -1.51 11.08 14.20
C TYR A 140 -2.56 10.17 13.59
N PHE A 141 -3.64 9.93 14.31
CA PHE A 141 -4.64 8.93 13.93
C PHE A 141 -6.05 9.55 13.91
N ASN A 142 -6.73 9.49 12.77
CA ASN A 142 -8.13 9.86 12.69
C ASN A 142 -9.00 8.66 13.09
N TYR A 143 -9.56 8.73 14.28
CA TYR A 143 -10.42 7.69 14.83
C TYR A 143 -11.86 7.86 14.35
N CYS A 144 -12.44 6.77 13.86
CA CYS A 144 -13.73 6.71 13.17
C CYS A 144 -14.81 5.97 13.97
N GLY A 145 -14.43 5.25 15.03
CA GLY A 145 -15.33 4.44 15.88
C GLY A 145 -15.61 3.03 15.36
N ASP A 146 -14.82 2.54 14.40
CA ASP A 146 -15.03 1.25 13.76
C ASP A 146 -13.91 0.27 14.12
N ILE A 147 -14.19 -1.04 14.14
CA ILE A 147 -13.17 -2.07 14.38
C ILE A 147 -11.97 -1.97 13.42
N ILE A 148 -12.18 -1.41 12.22
CA ILE A 148 -11.15 -1.15 11.23
C ILE A 148 -10.12 -0.14 11.70
N ASP A 149 -10.48 0.74 12.64
CA ASP A 149 -9.52 1.62 13.29
C ASP A 149 -8.39 0.82 13.94
N CYS A 150 -8.65 -0.40 14.45
CA CYS A 150 -7.59 -1.25 15.01
C CYS A 150 -6.53 -1.64 13.97
N ILE A 151 -6.95 -1.89 12.72
CA ILE A 151 -6.05 -2.34 11.67
C ILE A 151 -5.15 -1.18 11.21
N VAL A 152 -5.76 -0.03 10.92
CA VAL A 152 -5.02 1.18 10.53
C VAL A 152 -4.13 1.64 11.70
N PHE A 153 -4.60 1.51 12.93
CA PHE A 153 -3.82 1.86 14.10
C PHE A 153 -2.62 0.92 14.29
N LEU A 154 -2.79 -0.39 14.09
CA LEU A 154 -1.69 -1.35 14.12
C LEU A 154 -0.64 -0.99 13.06
N HIS A 155 -1.04 -0.69 11.83
CA HIS A 155 -0.13 -0.28 10.75
C HIS A 155 0.79 0.87 11.18
N GLU A 156 0.23 1.91 11.80
CA GLU A 156 1.03 3.04 12.29
C GLU A 156 1.87 2.71 13.52
N ILE A 157 1.40 1.79 14.38
CA ILE A 157 2.21 1.28 15.49
C ILE A 157 3.43 0.52 14.96
N THR A 158 3.29 -0.23 13.88
CA THR A 158 4.41 -0.89 13.20
C THR A 158 5.39 0.12 12.63
N HIS A 159 4.91 1.22 12.02
CA HIS A 159 5.79 2.32 11.59
C HIS A 159 6.59 2.91 12.74
N LEU A 160 5.93 3.17 13.87
CA LEU A 160 6.56 3.72 15.08
C LEU A 160 7.58 2.74 15.69
N HIS A 161 7.27 1.44 15.69
CA HIS A 161 8.19 0.37 16.11
C HIS A 161 9.50 0.43 15.33
N ASN A 162 9.37 0.65 14.02
CA ASN A 162 10.44 0.58 13.04
C ASN A 162 11.15 1.93 12.82
N GLU A 163 10.81 2.97 13.58
CA GLU A 163 11.58 4.20 13.54
C GLU A 163 12.99 4.00 14.14
N PRO A 164 14.04 4.59 13.52
CA PRO A 164 15.38 4.54 14.08
C PRO A 164 15.43 5.18 15.47
N LEU A 165 16.21 4.57 16.38
CA LEU A 165 16.37 5.06 17.75
C LEU A 165 17.12 6.41 17.83
N ASP A 166 17.92 6.76 16.81
CA ASP A 166 18.61 8.05 16.70
C ASP A 166 18.01 8.89 15.55
N PHE A 167 17.60 10.11 15.86
CA PHE A 167 17.09 11.11 14.90
C PHE A 167 18.14 11.54 13.85
N LYS A 168 19.42 11.18 14.06
CA LYS A 168 20.52 11.43 13.11
C LYS A 168 20.64 10.34 12.05
N THR A 169 20.19 9.12 12.33
CA THR A 169 20.11 8.05 11.32
C THR A 169 19.05 8.40 10.30
N HIS A 170 19.47 8.71 9.08
CA HIS A 170 18.53 8.93 7.99
C HIS A 170 17.93 7.59 7.59
N ARG A 171 16.60 7.47 7.66
CA ARG A 171 15.88 6.35 7.05
C ARG A 171 16.25 6.31 5.57
N THR A 172 16.72 5.17 5.09
CA THR A 172 16.94 4.96 3.66
C THR A 172 15.64 4.53 3.01
N GLU A 173 15.54 4.63 1.69
CA GLU A 173 14.37 4.16 0.96
C GLU A 173 14.10 2.65 1.17
N ILE A 174 15.15 1.86 1.48
CA ILE A 174 15.02 0.44 1.85
C ILE A 174 14.32 0.30 3.21
N ASN A 175 14.61 1.18 4.17
CA ASN A 175 13.93 1.17 5.47
C ASN A 175 12.44 1.42 5.30
N ASP A 176 12.07 2.42 4.50
CA ASP A 176 10.67 2.78 4.25
C ASP A 176 9.92 1.66 3.56
N PHE A 177 10.51 1.07 2.51
CA PHE A 177 9.95 -0.09 1.84
C PHE A 177 9.67 -1.28 2.75
N ILE A 178 10.68 -1.67 3.54
CA ILE A 178 10.57 -2.85 4.40
C ILE A 178 9.61 -2.57 5.55
N THR A 179 9.57 -1.33 6.06
CA THR A 179 8.59 -0.94 7.09
C THR A 179 7.17 -1.06 6.57
N GLU A 180 6.87 -0.52 5.38
CA GLU A 180 5.56 -0.67 4.73
C GLU A 180 5.23 -2.14 4.49
N SER A 181 6.20 -2.93 4.02
CA SER A 181 6.02 -4.36 3.79
C SER A 181 5.64 -5.12 5.06
N ILE A 182 6.28 -4.80 6.18
CA ILE A 182 5.99 -5.40 7.49
C ILE A 182 4.64 -4.92 8.02
N ALA A 183 4.34 -3.63 7.92
CA ALA A 183 3.07 -3.06 8.35
C ALA A 183 1.89 -3.74 7.64
N TYR A 184 1.95 -3.89 6.30
CA TYR A 184 0.94 -4.64 5.57
C TYR A 184 0.90 -6.13 5.93
N ALA A 185 2.05 -6.78 6.18
CA ALA A 185 2.06 -8.17 6.64
C ALA A 185 1.34 -8.33 7.99
N GLU A 186 1.63 -7.44 8.95
CA GLU A 186 0.99 -7.42 10.26
C GLU A 186 -0.51 -7.10 10.16
N GLU A 187 -0.96 -6.24 9.24
CA GLU A 187 -2.39 -6.04 8.95
C GLU A 187 -3.08 -7.34 8.54
N PHE A 188 -2.52 -8.11 7.60
CA PHE A 188 -3.12 -9.37 7.15
C PHE A 188 -3.19 -10.41 8.27
N ILE A 189 -2.13 -10.49 9.09
CA ILE A 189 -2.09 -11.41 10.23
C ILE A 189 -3.08 -10.96 11.31
N PHE A 190 -3.23 -9.65 11.52
CA PHE A 190 -4.20 -9.09 12.45
C PHE A 190 -5.63 -9.35 12.01
N LEU A 191 -5.91 -9.38 10.71
CA LEU A 191 -7.22 -9.78 10.19
C LEU A 191 -7.57 -11.22 10.60
N ASP A 192 -6.65 -12.17 10.47
CA ASP A 192 -6.88 -13.54 10.93
C ASP A 192 -7.09 -13.59 12.46
N PHE A 193 -6.38 -12.75 13.21
CA PHE A 193 -6.60 -12.59 14.65
C PHE A 193 -8.01 -12.07 14.97
N LEU A 194 -8.48 -11.02 14.27
CA LEU A 194 -9.84 -10.49 14.41
C LEU A 194 -10.89 -11.55 14.07
N LYS A 195 -10.68 -12.33 13.00
CA LYS A 195 -11.57 -13.44 12.65
C LYS A 195 -11.65 -14.47 13.78
N ALA A 196 -10.51 -14.86 14.35
CA ALA A 196 -10.47 -15.79 15.49
C ALA A 196 -11.18 -15.23 16.75
N LYS A 197 -11.29 -13.90 16.87
CA LYS A 197 -12.01 -13.20 17.93
C LYS A 197 -13.51 -13.04 17.68
N GLY A 198 -14.02 -13.51 16.53
CA GLY A 198 -15.44 -13.47 16.18
C GLY A 198 -15.85 -12.32 15.26
N TYR A 199 -14.90 -11.53 14.74
CA TYR A 199 -15.16 -10.43 13.80
C TYR A 199 -15.15 -10.90 12.34
N GLU A 200 -15.83 -12.00 12.02
CA GLU A 200 -15.77 -12.62 10.69
C GLU A 200 -16.39 -11.74 9.59
N ASP A 201 -17.47 -11.01 9.87
CA ASP A 201 -18.09 -10.10 8.92
C ASP A 201 -17.20 -8.89 8.62
N ASP A 202 -16.59 -8.30 9.66
CA ASP A 202 -15.64 -7.20 9.54
C ASP A 202 -14.38 -7.62 8.76
N TYR A 203 -13.86 -8.82 9.04
CA TYR A 203 -12.78 -9.46 8.30
C TYR A 203 -13.08 -9.53 6.81
N ASN A 204 -14.25 -10.06 6.44
CA ASN A 204 -14.65 -10.23 5.04
C ASN A 204 -14.81 -8.89 4.32
N ASN A 205 -15.40 -7.91 5.01
CA ASN A 205 -15.60 -6.56 4.49
C ASN A 205 -14.27 -5.84 4.25
N TYR A 206 -13.37 -5.88 5.23
CA TYR A 206 -12.09 -5.21 5.12
C TYR A 206 -11.17 -5.88 4.09
N LEU A 207 -11.19 -7.20 3.99
CA LEU A 207 -10.47 -7.91 2.94
C LEU A 207 -10.91 -7.45 1.55
N CYS A 208 -12.21 -7.18 1.35
CA CYS A 208 -12.72 -6.61 0.10
C CYS A 208 -12.21 -5.18 -0.12
N ASP A 209 -12.23 -4.32 0.90
CA ASP A 209 -11.75 -2.94 0.82
C ASP A 209 -10.25 -2.88 0.51
N ILE A 210 -9.45 -3.73 1.16
CA ILE A 210 -8.05 -3.92 0.84
C ILE A 210 -7.89 -4.27 -0.63
N PHE A 211 -8.53 -5.34 -1.12
CA PHE A 211 -8.36 -5.76 -2.51
C PHE A 211 -8.78 -4.66 -3.49
N TYR A 212 -9.85 -3.94 -3.21
CA TYR A 212 -10.27 -2.79 -4.00
C TYR A 212 -9.18 -1.69 -4.02
N ASN A 213 -8.58 -1.37 -2.88
CA ASN A 213 -7.50 -0.38 -2.80
C ASN A 213 -6.27 -0.84 -3.60
N CYS A 214 -5.88 -2.12 -3.53
CA CYS A 214 -4.80 -2.67 -4.35
C CYS A 214 -5.06 -2.47 -5.83
N LEU A 215 -6.31 -2.72 -6.26
CA LEU A 215 -6.72 -2.61 -7.65
C LEU A 215 -6.59 -1.16 -8.12
N VAL A 216 -7.12 -0.22 -7.35
CA VAL A 216 -7.02 1.21 -7.66
C VAL A 216 -5.56 1.67 -7.71
N LEU A 217 -4.72 1.22 -6.78
CA LEU A 217 -3.29 1.53 -6.77
C LEU A 217 -2.57 0.92 -7.99
N SER A 218 -2.88 -0.33 -8.32
CA SER A 218 -2.29 -1.04 -9.46
C SER A 218 -2.67 -0.39 -10.79
N ASP A 219 -3.93 -0.01 -10.97
CA ASP A 219 -4.41 0.75 -12.12
C ASP A 219 -3.61 2.04 -12.29
N ARG A 220 -3.46 2.81 -11.19
CA ARG A 220 -2.71 4.07 -11.20
C ARG A 220 -1.26 3.84 -11.61
N VAL A 221 -0.58 2.87 -11.00
CA VAL A 221 0.81 2.50 -11.34
C VAL A 221 0.91 2.10 -12.81
N TYR A 222 0.03 1.22 -13.30
CA TYR A 222 0.01 0.76 -14.68
C TYR A 222 -0.08 1.93 -15.67
N TYR A 223 -1.07 2.80 -15.46
CA TYR A 223 -1.33 3.92 -16.34
C TYR A 223 -0.19 4.94 -16.36
N VAL A 224 0.41 5.25 -15.20
CA VAL A 224 1.56 6.14 -15.10
C VAL A 224 2.78 5.53 -15.78
N ASN A 225 3.08 4.25 -15.52
CA ASN A 225 4.25 3.56 -16.09
C ASN A 225 4.23 3.56 -17.62
N LYS A 226 3.06 3.34 -18.23
CA LYS A 226 2.94 3.41 -19.70
C LYS A 226 3.33 4.76 -20.27
N ILE A 227 2.97 5.85 -19.59
CA ILE A 227 3.34 7.19 -20.05
C ILE A 227 4.83 7.43 -19.88
N LEU A 228 5.41 7.00 -18.75
CA LEU A 228 6.85 7.10 -18.52
C LEU A 228 7.65 6.29 -19.55
N TYR A 229 7.19 5.08 -19.90
CA TYR A 229 7.78 4.25 -20.93
C TYR A 229 7.72 4.92 -22.31
N VAL A 230 6.58 5.54 -22.65
CA VAL A 230 6.45 6.30 -23.91
C VAL A 230 7.42 7.47 -23.96
N TYR A 231 7.55 8.20 -22.84
CA TYR A 231 8.51 9.27 -22.73
C TYR A 231 9.96 8.78 -22.91
N LYS A 232 10.33 7.68 -22.24
CA LYS A 232 11.66 7.06 -22.35
C LYS A 232 12.00 6.69 -23.80
N GLU A 233 11.08 6.04 -24.49
CA GLU A 233 11.33 5.51 -25.84
C GLU A 233 11.20 6.55 -26.97
N LYS A 234 10.42 7.60 -26.77
CA LYS A 234 10.06 8.56 -27.85
C LYS A 234 10.43 10.01 -27.54
N GLY A 235 10.89 10.31 -26.33
CA GLY A 235 11.20 11.67 -25.87
C GLY A 235 9.98 12.58 -25.72
N ASN A 236 8.77 12.04 -25.84
CA ASN A 236 7.50 12.77 -25.71
C ASN A 236 6.39 11.81 -25.27
N ILE A 237 5.24 12.33 -24.84
CA ILE A 237 4.12 11.50 -24.37
C ILE A 237 2.86 11.63 -25.25
N PHE A 238 3.00 12.07 -26.50
CA PHE A 238 1.84 12.29 -27.37
C PHE A 238 1.11 10.99 -27.70
N LYS A 239 -0.18 11.11 -28.05
CA LYS A 239 -1.04 9.99 -28.43
C LYS A 239 -0.45 9.13 -29.55
N ASP A 240 0.23 9.75 -30.52
CA ASP A 240 0.87 9.04 -31.64
C ASP A 240 2.07 8.22 -31.18
N SER A 241 2.89 8.76 -30.28
CA SER A 241 4.00 8.03 -29.64
C SER A 241 3.48 6.86 -28.80
N TYR A 242 2.42 7.09 -28.02
CA TYR A 242 1.74 6.03 -27.27
C TYR A 242 1.21 4.92 -28.18
N THR A 243 0.52 5.29 -29.26
CA THR A 243 -0.05 4.36 -30.24
C THR A 243 1.04 3.59 -30.99
N SER A 244 2.15 4.25 -31.32
CA SER A 244 3.30 3.63 -31.97
C SER A 244 3.91 2.50 -31.12
N ILE A 245 4.00 2.71 -29.81
CA ILE A 245 4.53 1.71 -28.86
C ILE A 245 3.50 0.61 -28.60
N PHE A 246 2.32 0.95 -28.09
CA PHE A 246 1.34 -0.04 -27.61
C PHE A 246 0.41 -0.58 -28.70
N LYS A 247 0.58 -0.15 -29.95
CA LYS A 247 -0.21 -0.53 -31.12
C LYS A 247 -1.71 -0.22 -30.99
N ASN A 248 -2.12 0.58 -30.00
CA ASN A 248 -3.48 1.08 -29.80
C ASN A 248 -3.49 2.33 -28.90
N HIS A 249 -4.62 3.03 -28.86
CA HIS A 249 -4.80 4.25 -28.05
C HIS A 249 -5.92 4.13 -27.00
N LYS A 250 -6.52 2.95 -26.80
CA LYS A 250 -7.73 2.75 -25.99
C LYS A 250 -7.58 3.26 -24.55
N ASN A 251 -6.35 3.26 -24.05
CA ASN A 251 -5.99 3.57 -22.68
C ASN A 251 -5.25 4.91 -22.53
N TYR A 252 -5.03 5.66 -23.61
CA TYR A 252 -4.19 6.87 -23.59
C TYR A 252 -4.75 7.97 -22.68
N GLU A 253 -6.02 8.32 -22.84
CA GLU A 253 -6.65 9.41 -22.07
C GLU A 253 -6.67 9.11 -20.57
N GLN A 254 -6.97 7.85 -20.21
CA GLN A 254 -6.92 7.38 -18.84
C GLN A 254 -5.49 7.42 -18.28
N ALA A 255 -4.49 7.05 -19.09
CA ALA A 255 -3.09 7.09 -18.72
C ALA A 255 -2.60 8.51 -18.39
N ILE A 256 -2.94 9.48 -19.24
CA ILE A 256 -2.66 10.91 -19.02
C ILE A 256 -3.39 11.42 -17.77
N LYS A 257 -4.64 11.02 -17.55
CA LYS A 257 -5.43 11.43 -16.38
C LYS A 257 -4.80 10.97 -15.06
N GLU A 258 -4.34 9.72 -14.98
CA GLU A 258 -3.70 9.22 -13.75
C GLU A 258 -2.35 9.88 -13.48
N LEU A 259 -1.56 10.12 -14.53
CA LEU A 259 -0.34 10.93 -14.40
C LEU A 259 -0.67 12.33 -13.88
N TYR A 260 -1.68 13.00 -14.44
CA TYR A 260 -2.09 14.34 -14.02
C TYR A 260 -2.55 14.40 -12.57
N LYS A 261 -3.32 13.42 -12.10
CA LYS A 261 -3.70 13.32 -10.69
C LYS A 261 -2.49 13.27 -9.77
N LEU A 262 -1.47 12.49 -10.13
CA LEU A 262 -0.23 12.37 -9.35
C LEU A 262 0.51 13.70 -9.24
N ILE A 263 0.52 14.48 -10.32
CA ILE A 263 1.15 15.81 -10.36
C ILE A 263 0.39 16.83 -9.52
N ILE A 264 -0.95 16.89 -9.66
CA ILE A 264 -1.77 17.85 -8.90
C ILE A 264 -1.68 17.57 -7.41
N SER A 265 -1.77 16.30 -7.01
CA SER A 265 -1.75 15.93 -5.60
C SER A 265 -0.39 16.20 -4.96
N LYS A 266 0.64 16.53 -5.77
CA LYS A 266 2.04 16.63 -5.34
C LYS A 266 2.55 15.34 -4.68
N ASN A 267 1.87 14.22 -4.91
CA ASN A 267 2.34 12.93 -4.42
C ASN A 267 3.57 12.55 -5.22
N SER A 268 4.53 11.93 -4.55
CA SER A 268 5.67 11.40 -5.26
C SER A 268 5.24 10.17 -6.07
N TYR A 269 5.66 10.08 -7.32
CA TYR A 269 5.56 8.83 -8.07
C TYR A 269 6.30 7.70 -7.36
N ILE A 270 7.39 8.05 -6.67
CA ILE A 270 8.17 7.15 -5.84
C ILE A 270 7.31 6.62 -4.68
N GLU A 271 6.55 7.48 -3.98
CA GLU A 271 5.60 7.05 -2.93
C GLU A 271 4.54 6.09 -3.48
N LEU A 272 3.95 6.38 -4.65
CA LEU A 272 2.96 5.50 -5.27
C LEU A 272 3.53 4.09 -5.54
N ILE A 273 4.75 4.02 -6.06
CA ILE A 273 5.44 2.75 -6.31
C ILE A 273 5.80 2.06 -4.99
N TRP A 274 6.26 2.80 -3.98
CA TRP A 274 6.59 2.24 -2.67
C TRP A 274 5.39 1.65 -1.97
N THR A 275 4.26 2.37 -1.89
CA THR A 275 3.03 1.83 -1.29
C THR A 275 2.58 0.56 -2.01
N PHE A 276 2.65 0.55 -3.35
CA PHE A 276 2.30 -0.63 -4.14
C PHE A 276 3.25 -1.81 -3.88
N LEU A 277 4.57 -1.58 -3.89
CA LEU A 277 5.57 -2.61 -3.63
C LEU A 277 5.49 -3.12 -2.19
N GLY A 278 5.28 -2.24 -1.22
CA GLY A 278 5.11 -2.57 0.19
C GLY A 278 3.90 -3.48 0.36
N TYR A 279 2.78 -3.14 -0.26
CA TYR A 279 1.56 -3.95 -0.22
C TYR A 279 1.78 -5.36 -0.79
N ILE A 280 2.39 -5.48 -1.98
CA ILE A 280 2.72 -6.77 -2.60
C ILE A 280 3.66 -7.58 -1.72
N SER A 281 4.63 -6.92 -1.10
CA SER A 281 5.61 -7.57 -0.24
C SER A 281 5.01 -8.03 1.06
N GLY A 282 4.13 -7.24 1.66
CA GLY A 282 3.34 -7.64 2.83
C GLY A 282 2.47 -8.86 2.54
N LEU A 283 1.82 -8.91 1.38
CA LEU A 283 1.04 -10.08 0.97
C LEU A 283 1.92 -11.33 0.83
N TYR A 284 3.11 -11.20 0.26
CA TYR A 284 4.05 -12.31 0.19
C TYR A 284 4.47 -12.79 1.58
N LEU A 285 4.85 -11.87 2.48
CA LEU A 285 5.24 -12.21 3.85
C LEU A 285 4.09 -12.93 4.59
N TYR A 286 2.86 -12.47 4.38
CA TYR A 286 1.66 -13.11 4.90
C TYR A 286 1.46 -14.53 4.35
N ILE A 287 1.60 -14.74 3.03
CA ILE A 287 1.50 -16.09 2.43
C ILE A 287 2.54 -17.03 3.04
N MET A 288 3.77 -16.55 3.22
CA MET A 288 4.83 -17.34 3.84
C MET A 288 4.51 -17.67 5.31
N TYR A 289 3.89 -16.74 6.04
CA TYR A 289 3.36 -16.98 7.38
C TYR A 289 2.25 -18.04 7.42
N LEU A 290 1.36 -18.07 6.43
CA LEU A 290 0.33 -19.12 6.32
C LEU A 290 0.94 -20.50 6.03
N GLU A 291 2.05 -20.56 5.29
CA GLU A 291 2.76 -21.81 4.99
C GLU A 291 3.55 -22.34 6.20
N ASP A 292 4.13 -21.44 7.01
CA ASP A 292 4.82 -21.74 8.26
C ASP A 292 4.65 -20.59 9.26
N HIS A 293 3.86 -20.80 10.32
CA HIS A 293 3.64 -19.75 11.33
C HIS A 293 4.92 -19.32 12.06
N ASN A 294 6.01 -20.10 12.02
CA ASN A 294 7.31 -19.66 12.52
C ASN A 294 7.93 -18.53 11.66
N TYR A 295 7.40 -18.28 10.47
CA TYR A 295 7.83 -17.21 9.57
C TYR A 295 7.56 -15.82 10.16
N PHE A 296 6.74 -15.69 11.20
CA PHE A 296 6.65 -14.43 11.96
C PHE A 296 8.02 -13.97 12.50
N LYS A 297 8.93 -14.91 12.81
CA LYS A 297 10.32 -14.59 13.18
C LYS A 297 11.09 -13.87 12.08
N ILE A 298 10.74 -14.06 10.81
CA ILE A 298 11.34 -13.31 9.70
C ILE A 298 10.86 -11.86 9.72
N VAL A 299 9.60 -11.61 10.08
CA VAL A 299 9.09 -10.24 10.30
C VAL A 299 9.86 -9.56 11.43
N GLU A 300 10.09 -10.26 12.54
CA GLU A 300 10.92 -9.78 13.65
C GLU A 300 12.38 -9.51 13.23
N GLU A 301 13.02 -10.43 12.50
CA GLU A 301 14.39 -10.24 11.99
C GLU A 301 14.49 -9.03 11.03
N LEU A 302 13.46 -8.76 10.23
CA LEU A 302 13.39 -7.59 9.38
C LEU A 302 13.21 -6.30 10.21
N ASN A 303 12.36 -6.30 11.25
CA ASN A 303 12.22 -5.19 12.21
C ASN A 303 13.56 -4.87 12.89
N GLU A 304 14.30 -5.89 13.35
CA GLU A 304 15.65 -5.71 13.93
C GLU A 304 16.66 -5.17 12.92
N ALA A 305 16.56 -5.57 11.65
CA ALA A 305 17.44 -5.06 10.60
C ALA A 305 17.21 -3.56 10.32
N ILE A 306 15.95 -3.10 10.37
CA ILE A 306 15.60 -1.68 10.22
C ILE A 306 16.21 -0.85 11.35
N THR A 307 16.03 -1.29 12.59
CA THR A 307 16.36 -0.52 13.80
C THR A 307 17.86 -0.47 14.12
N ASN A 308 18.65 -1.44 13.64
CA ASN A 308 20.09 -1.55 13.93
C ASN A 308 21.02 -1.12 12.78
N GLU A 309 20.58 -0.25 11.86
CA GLU A 309 21.36 0.22 10.69
C GLU A 309 21.84 -0.92 9.76
N LYS A 310 21.22 -2.10 9.82
CA LYS A 310 21.54 -3.27 8.98
C LYS A 310 20.56 -3.44 7.82
N CYS A 311 19.76 -2.42 7.54
CA CYS A 311 18.76 -2.41 6.47
C CYS A 311 19.41 -2.18 5.11
N THR A 312 20.13 -3.19 4.63
CA THR A 312 20.74 -3.21 3.30
C THR A 312 20.08 -4.30 2.46
N TRP A 313 19.98 -4.11 1.13
CA TRP A 313 19.45 -5.13 0.23
C TRP A 313 20.10 -6.51 0.43
N GLN A 314 21.42 -6.55 0.63
CA GLN A 314 22.15 -7.80 0.90
C GLN A 314 21.64 -8.51 2.15
N ASN A 315 21.42 -7.77 3.24
CA ASN A 315 20.92 -8.35 4.48
C ASN A 315 19.43 -8.73 4.37
N ILE A 316 18.62 -7.93 3.68
CA ILE A 316 17.21 -8.25 3.39
C ILE A 316 17.09 -9.54 2.60
N PHE A 317 17.86 -9.70 1.51
CA PHE A 317 17.85 -10.95 0.74
C PHE A 317 18.31 -12.14 1.55
N ARG A 318 19.31 -11.97 2.43
CA ARG A 318 19.74 -13.02 3.37
C ARG A 318 18.61 -13.44 4.31
N ILE A 319 17.91 -12.49 4.92
CA ILE A 319 16.79 -12.75 5.85
C ILE A 319 15.64 -13.46 5.11
N LEU A 320 15.30 -12.99 3.91
CA LEU A 320 14.29 -13.59 3.05
C LEU A 320 14.74 -14.90 2.37
N LYS A 321 15.98 -15.33 2.60
CA LYS A 321 16.61 -16.53 2.01
C LYS A 321 16.57 -16.53 0.47
N VAL A 322 16.82 -15.37 -0.13
CA VAL A 322 16.92 -15.19 -1.58
C VAL A 322 18.35 -14.84 -1.96
N ASN A 323 18.84 -15.37 -3.08
CA ASN A 323 20.23 -15.14 -3.50
C ASN A 323 20.41 -13.87 -4.33
N LYS A 324 19.36 -13.40 -5.03
CA LYS A 324 19.40 -12.22 -5.91
C LYS A 324 18.09 -11.40 -5.88
N PRO A 325 18.14 -10.06 -6.06
CA PRO A 325 16.94 -9.23 -6.16
C PRO A 325 15.92 -9.73 -7.19
N GLU A 326 16.38 -10.17 -8.36
CA GLU A 326 15.52 -10.62 -9.46
C GLU A 326 14.78 -11.92 -9.10
N GLU A 327 15.39 -12.75 -8.25
CA GLU A 327 14.76 -13.97 -7.73
C GLU A 327 13.70 -13.65 -6.68
N LEU A 328 13.87 -12.60 -5.88
CA LEU A 328 12.95 -12.25 -4.79
C LEU A 328 11.57 -11.96 -5.37
N PHE A 329 11.50 -10.99 -6.27
CA PHE A 329 10.25 -10.58 -6.87
C PHE A 329 9.62 -11.73 -7.67
N LYS A 330 10.41 -12.49 -8.43
CA LYS A 330 9.91 -13.67 -9.14
C LYS A 330 9.26 -14.69 -8.19
N ILE A 331 9.93 -15.06 -7.10
CA ILE A 331 9.42 -16.00 -6.09
C ILE A 331 8.16 -15.44 -5.43
N MET A 332 8.19 -14.16 -5.04
CA MET A 332 7.03 -13.48 -4.45
C MET A 332 5.81 -13.57 -5.37
N PHE A 333 6.02 -13.30 -6.65
CA PHE A 333 4.96 -13.32 -7.64
C PHE A 333 4.44 -14.72 -7.94
N GLU A 334 5.32 -15.71 -8.06
CA GLU A 334 4.92 -17.12 -8.23
C GLU A 334 4.08 -17.60 -7.04
N LYS A 335 4.46 -17.20 -5.82
CA LYS A 335 3.73 -17.52 -4.58
C LYS A 335 2.38 -16.83 -4.50
N ILE A 336 2.31 -15.54 -4.82
CA ILE A 336 1.06 -14.79 -4.87
C ILE A 336 0.13 -15.39 -5.93
N ASP A 337 0.61 -15.63 -7.15
CA ASP A 337 -0.18 -16.24 -8.23
C ASP A 337 -0.73 -17.61 -7.83
N TYR A 338 0.09 -18.46 -7.20
CA TYR A 338 -0.35 -19.75 -6.67
C TYR A 338 -1.41 -19.59 -5.57
N PHE A 339 -1.15 -18.75 -4.58
CA PHE A 339 -2.04 -18.52 -3.44
C PHE A 339 -3.42 -18.07 -3.94
N VAL A 340 -3.46 -17.02 -4.77
CA VAL A 340 -4.76 -16.50 -5.19
C VAL A 340 -5.48 -17.48 -6.11
N LYS A 341 -4.78 -18.23 -7.00
CA LYS A 341 -5.41 -19.29 -7.81
C LYS A 341 -6.11 -20.34 -6.95
N ASN A 342 -5.51 -20.74 -5.82
CA ASN A 342 -6.04 -21.77 -4.95
C ASN A 342 -7.08 -21.26 -3.93
N GLU A 343 -6.92 -20.06 -3.39
CA GLU A 343 -7.90 -19.46 -2.48
C GLU A 343 -9.17 -19.00 -3.21
N THR A 344 -9.04 -18.52 -4.45
CA THR A 344 -10.19 -18.21 -5.32
C THR A 344 -11.01 -19.46 -5.66
N LEU A 345 -10.38 -20.64 -5.69
CA LEU A 345 -11.06 -21.93 -5.89
C LEU A 345 -11.88 -22.34 -4.66
N LYS A 346 -11.39 -22.07 -3.44
CA LYS A 346 -12.11 -22.36 -2.19
C LYS A 346 -13.37 -21.50 -2.02
N LEU A 347 -13.30 -20.21 -2.38
CA LEU A 347 -14.46 -19.30 -2.37
C LEU A 347 -15.56 -19.63 -3.39
N LYS A 348 -15.28 -20.53 -4.35
CA LYS A 348 -16.29 -21.07 -5.29
C LYS A 348 -16.94 -22.37 -4.81
N GLN A 349 -16.37 -23.03 -3.81
CA GLN A 349 -16.85 -24.32 -3.30
C GLN A 349 -17.61 -24.18 -1.97
N SER A 350 -17.50 -23.03 -1.30
CA SER A 350 -18.25 -22.68 -0.08
C SER A 350 -19.53 -21.89 -0.33
N ARG A 351 -19.93 -21.72 -1.60
CA ARG A 351 -21.25 -21.24 -2.05
C ARG A 351 -21.87 -22.34 -2.92
#